data_AF-A0A2M8B1C4-F1
#
_entry.id   AF-A0A2M8B1C4-F1
#
_cell.length_a   1.000
_cell.length_b   1.000
_cell.length_c   1.000
_cell.angle_alpha   90.00
_cell.angle_beta   90.00
_cell.angle_gamma   90.00
#
_symmetry.space_group_name_H-M   'P 1'
#
loop_
_entity.id
_entity.type
_entity.pdbx_description
1 polymer ?
#
loop_
_entity_poly.entity_id
_entity_poly.type
_entity_poly.pdbx_seq_one_letter_code
_entity_poly.pdbx_strand_id
1 'polypeptide(L)'
;MILDERIFFSSNPWRTGGFALPVGTVPRDIQANAVKLLLKGHEILTLLGLRQTGKSTLTFQLIDHLLRREQTAPDRIFYFTFDDLSLRQELSASFGNFLKVVERFLGGEVRGW
;
A
#
# COMPACT_ATOMS: atom_id res chain seq x y z
N MET A 1 -1.88 -11.62 19.31
CA MET A 1 -1.79 -10.15 19.12
C MET A 1 -2.65 -9.84 17.90
N ILE A 2 -3.62 -8.95 18.04
CA ILE A 2 -4.63 -8.69 17.01
C ILE A 2 -4.36 -7.29 16.50
N LEU A 3 -3.95 -7.18 15.23
CA LEU A 3 -3.92 -5.91 14.52
C LEU A 3 -5.28 -5.23 14.67
N ASP A 4 -5.29 -3.95 15.03
CA ASP A 4 -6.52 -3.16 14.98
C ASP A 4 -6.98 -3.03 13.52
N GLU A 5 -7.91 -3.91 13.14
CA GLU A 5 -8.46 -3.97 11.79
C GLU A 5 -9.08 -2.63 11.37
N ARG A 6 -9.58 -1.83 12.31
CA ARG A 6 -10.17 -0.53 12.00
C ARG A 6 -9.13 0.42 11.43
N ILE A 7 -7.93 0.45 12.02
CA ILE A 7 -6.82 1.30 11.55
C ILE A 7 -6.32 0.80 10.19
N PHE A 8 -6.22 -0.52 10.03
CA PHE A 8 -5.86 -1.13 8.75
C PHE A 8 -6.84 -0.76 7.63
N PHE A 9 -8.14 -0.97 7.83
CA PHE A 9 -9.16 -0.65 6.82
C PHE A 9 -9.29 0.86 6.57
N SER A 10 -9.08 1.69 7.60
CA SER A 10 -9.00 3.16 7.43
C SER A 10 -7.85 3.56 6.50
N SER A 11 -6.71 2.87 6.60
CA SER A 11 -5.53 3.10 5.74
C SER A 11 -5.62 2.42 4.37
N ASN A 12 -6.53 1.45 4.21
CA ASN A 12 -6.73 0.67 2.98
C ASN A 12 -8.19 0.78 2.47
N PRO A 13 -8.71 2.00 2.22
CA PRO A 13 -10.13 2.22 1.93
C PRO A 13 -10.61 1.59 0.62
N TRP A 14 -9.71 1.21 -0.30
CA TRP A 14 -10.09 0.49 -1.53
C TRP A 14 -10.66 -0.90 -1.26
N ARG A 15 -10.29 -1.53 -0.14
CA ARG A 15 -10.82 -2.85 0.25
C ARG A 15 -12.31 -2.81 0.59
N THR A 16 -12.85 -1.65 0.94
CA THR A 16 -14.26 -1.43 1.27
C THR A 16 -14.99 -0.61 0.20
N GLY A 17 -14.33 -0.32 -0.93
CA GLY A 17 -14.89 0.47 -2.03
C GLY A 17 -14.88 2.00 -1.81
N GLY A 18 -14.27 2.48 -0.71
CA GLY A 18 -14.27 3.91 -0.33
C GLY A 18 -13.12 4.75 -0.90
N PHE A 19 -12.38 4.26 -1.91
CA PHE A 19 -11.18 4.93 -2.40
C PHE A 19 -11.41 5.73 -3.69
N ALA A 20 -11.12 7.03 -3.63
CA ALA A 20 -10.96 7.88 -4.79
C ALA A 20 -9.84 8.90 -4.53
N LEU A 21 -9.08 9.22 -5.58
CA LEU A 21 -8.15 10.34 -5.52
C LEU A 21 -8.91 11.67 -5.36
N PRO A 22 -8.39 12.64 -4.59
CA PRO A 22 -8.97 13.97 -4.49
C PRO A 22 -9.16 14.61 -5.87
N VAL A 23 -10.26 15.36 -6.03
CA VAL A 23 -10.51 16.16 -7.24
C VAL A 23 -9.36 17.14 -7.47
N GLY A 24 -8.90 17.25 -8.72
CA GLY A 24 -7.77 18.13 -9.07
C GLY A 24 -6.39 17.50 -8.83
N THR A 25 -6.31 16.22 -8.47
CA THR A 25 -5.04 15.50 -8.39
C THR A 25 -4.34 15.50 -9.76
N VAL A 26 -3.17 16.14 -9.85
CA VAL A 26 -2.37 16.20 -11.07
C VAL A 26 -1.40 15.00 -11.11
N PRO A 27 -1.37 14.22 -12.21
CA PRO A 27 -0.36 13.20 -12.45
C PRO A 27 1.06 13.75 -12.29
N ARG A 28 1.92 13.02 -11.59
CA ARG A 28 3.35 13.36 -11.53
C ARG A 28 4.02 12.98 -12.85
N ASP A 29 4.99 13.78 -13.27
CA ASP A 29 5.90 13.49 -14.37
C ASP A 29 6.57 12.10 -14.25
N ILE A 30 6.96 11.72 -13.03
CA ILE A 30 7.57 10.41 -12.75
C ILE A 30 6.55 9.25 -12.64
N GLN A 31 5.24 9.52 -12.67
CA GLN A 31 4.22 8.49 -12.45
C GLN A 31 4.32 7.35 -13.48
N ALA A 32 4.45 7.69 -14.76
CA ALA A 32 4.55 6.70 -15.83
C ALA A 32 5.77 5.78 -15.66
N ASN A 33 6.90 6.36 -15.24
CA ASN A 33 8.12 5.60 -14.95
C ASN A 33 7.94 4.70 -13.72
N ALA A 34 7.31 5.21 -12.66
CA ALA A 34 7.02 4.43 -11.45
C ALA A 34 6.10 3.24 -11.74
N VAL A 35 5.04 3.42 -12.54
CA VAL A 35 4.17 2.33 -13.02
C VAL A 35 4.97 1.30 -13.80
N LYS A 36 5.77 1.74 -14.78
CA LYS A 36 6.59 0.84 -15.59
C LYS A 36 7.54 0.00 -14.74
N LEU A 37 8.20 0.60 -13.75
CA LEU A 37 9.11 -0.11 -12.84
C LEU A 37 8.34 -1.10 -11.97
N LEU A 38 7.19 -0.69 -11.43
CA LEU A 38 6.35 -1.53 -10.58
C LEU A 38 5.81 -2.77 -11.32
N LEU A 39 5.43 -2.63 -12.59
CA LEU A 39 4.91 -3.74 -13.41
C LEU A 39 5.99 -4.65 -14.00
N LYS A 40 7.25 -4.20 -14.04
CA LYS A 40 8.36 -5.01 -14.58
C LYS A 40 8.71 -6.21 -13.68
N GLY A 41 8.26 -6.20 -12.42
CA GLY A 41 8.38 -7.32 -11.48
C GLY A 41 9.73 -7.42 -10.76
N HIS A 42 9.70 -8.07 -9.59
CA HIS A 42 10.82 -8.50 -8.71
C HIS A 42 11.70 -7.45 -8.02
N GLU A 43 11.46 -6.15 -8.21
CA GLU A 43 12.28 -5.10 -7.57
C GLU A 43 11.46 -4.23 -6.61
N ILE A 44 12.10 -3.84 -5.49
CA ILE A 44 11.52 -2.89 -4.53
C ILE A 44 11.63 -1.49 -5.13
N LEU A 45 10.49 -0.86 -5.44
CA LEU A 45 10.45 0.54 -5.83
C LEU A 45 10.54 1.44 -4.59
N THR A 46 11.57 2.29 -4.54
CA THR A 46 11.75 3.28 -3.46
C THR A 46 11.49 4.69 -3.97
N LEU A 47 10.61 5.44 -3.30
CA LEU A 47 10.33 6.85 -3.59
C LEU A 47 11.15 7.75 -2.65
N LEU A 48 12.14 8.46 -3.18
CA LEU A 48 13.02 9.36 -2.43
C LEU A 48 12.63 10.83 -2.60
N GLY A 49 12.86 11.65 -1.57
CA GLY A 49 12.68 13.10 -1.61
C GLY A 49 12.26 13.72 -0.28
N LEU A 50 12.30 15.05 -0.21
CA LEU A 50 12.01 15.83 1.00
C LEU A 50 10.58 15.60 1.55
N ARG A 51 10.35 15.90 2.83
CA ARG A 51 9.01 15.84 3.44
C ARG A 51 8.06 16.75 2.65
N GLN A 52 6.79 16.35 2.53
CA GLN A 52 5.73 17.12 1.85
C GLN A 52 5.94 17.37 0.34
N THR A 53 6.85 16.67 -0.33
CA THR A 53 6.97 16.73 -1.81
C THR A 53 5.91 15.92 -2.56
N GLY A 54 4.95 15.31 -1.84
CA GLY A 54 3.85 14.53 -2.43
C GLY A 54 4.18 13.08 -2.79
N LYS A 55 5.15 12.47 -2.09
CA LYS A 55 5.45 11.03 -2.24
C LYS A 55 4.24 10.16 -1.94
N SER A 56 3.52 10.40 -0.84
CA SER A 56 2.30 9.67 -0.52
C SER A 56 1.21 9.88 -1.57
N THR A 57 1.12 11.09 -2.15
CA THR A 57 0.21 11.35 -3.28
C THR A 57 0.55 10.46 -4.47
N LEU A 58 1.84 10.34 -4.82
CA LEU A 58 2.28 9.42 -5.87
C LEU A 58 1.96 7.96 -5.51
N THR A 59 2.19 7.54 -4.27
CA THR A 59 1.80 6.20 -3.80
C THR A 59 0.30 5.93 -4.02
N PHE A 60 -0.58 6.87 -3.68
CA PHE A 60 -2.02 6.72 -3.92
C PHE A 60 -2.37 6.75 -5.40
N GLN A 61 -1.67 7.54 -6.23
CA GLN A 61 -1.83 7.50 -7.69
C GLN A 61 -1.44 6.14 -8.28
N LEU A 62 -0.40 5.49 -7.74
CA LEU A 62 -0.01 4.15 -8.16
C LEU A 62 -1.02 3.09 -7.72
N ILE A 63 -1.57 3.19 -6.50
CA ILE A 63 -2.66 2.31 -6.05
C ILE A 63 -3.89 2.48 -6.95
N ASP A 64 -4.25 3.72 -7.28
CA ASP A 64 -5.34 4.03 -8.20
C ASP A 64 -5.13 3.40 -9.58
N HIS A 65 -3.91 3.50 -10.11
CA HIS A 65 -3.53 2.86 -11.37
C HIS A 65 -3.67 1.34 -11.28
N LEU A 66 -3.17 0.72 -10.21
CA LEU A 66 -3.28 -0.73 -10.00
C LEU A 66 -4.73 -1.20 -9.95
N LEU A 67 -5.60 -0.47 -9.24
CA LEU A 67 -7.02 -0.81 -9.13
C LEU A 67 -7.77 -0.64 -10.46
N ARG A 68 -7.53 0.46 -11.18
CA ARG A 68 -8.38 0.86 -12.31
C ARG A 68 -7.85 0.45 -13.67
N ARG A 69 -6.52 0.35 -13.83
CA ARG A 69 -5.87 0.03 -15.12
C ARG A 69 -5.44 -1.42 -15.15
N GLU A 70 -4.72 -1.86 -14.11
CA GLU A 70 -4.25 -3.24 -14.01
C GLU A 70 -5.32 -4.20 -13.48
N GLN A 71 -6.44 -3.67 -12.99
CA GLN A 71 -7.54 -4.43 -12.40
C GLN A 71 -7.07 -5.36 -11.26
N THR A 72 -6.04 -4.93 -10.54
CA THR A 72 -5.52 -5.65 -9.37
C THR A 72 -6.62 -5.73 -8.32
N ALA A 73 -6.90 -6.95 -7.85
CA ALA A 73 -7.91 -7.19 -6.84
C ALA A 73 -7.58 -6.39 -5.56
N PRO A 74 -8.55 -5.66 -4.96
CA PRO A 74 -8.30 -4.77 -3.82
C PRO A 74 -7.63 -5.45 -2.62
N ASP A 75 -7.94 -6.73 -2.41
CA ASP A 75 -7.41 -7.60 -1.35
C ASP A 75 -5.93 -7.97 -1.55
N ARG A 76 -5.38 -7.75 -2.75
CA ARG A 76 -3.95 -7.92 -3.07
C ARG A 76 -3.10 -6.67 -2.85
N ILE A 77 -3.72 -5.52 -2.57
CA ILE A 77 -3.00 -4.25 -2.33
C ILE A 77 -2.98 -3.96 -0.84
N PHE A 78 -1.77 -3.84 -0.27
CA PHE A 78 -1.55 -3.56 1.14
C PHE A 78 -0.79 -2.24 1.30
N TYR A 79 -1.33 -1.35 2.11
CA TYR A 79 -0.68 -0.14 2.54
C TYR A 79 -0.54 -0.13 4.05
N PHE A 80 0.69 0.08 4.50
CA PHE A 80 1.03 0.21 5.90
C PHE A 80 1.68 1.57 6.11
N THR A 81 1.06 2.39 6.96
CA THR A 81 1.69 3.61 7.47
C THR A 81 2.29 3.33 8.85
N PHE A 82 3.49 3.84 9.08
CA PHE A 82 4.18 3.78 10.37
C PHE A 82 4.05 5.08 11.16
N ASP A 83 3.19 6.00 10.71
CA ASP A 83 2.87 7.23 11.42
C ASP A 83 1.98 6.96 12.65
N ASP A 84 1.18 5.89 12.62
CA ASP A 84 0.39 5.44 13.78
C ASP A 84 1.28 4.64 14.75
N LEU A 85 1.37 5.10 15.99
CA LEU A 85 2.22 4.48 17.02
C LEU A 85 1.81 3.05 17.36
N SER A 86 0.52 2.72 17.30
CA SER A 86 0.02 1.38 17.60
C SER A 86 0.41 0.39 16.49
N LEU A 87 0.16 0.77 15.23
CA LEU A 87 0.60 -0.01 14.06
C LEU A 87 2.11 -0.17 14.05
N ARG A 88 2.84 0.89 14.36
CA ARG A 88 4.29 0.85 14.41
C ARG A 88 4.77 -0.17 15.43
N GLN A 89 4.28 -0.11 16.67
CA GLN A 89 4.71 -1.05 17.72
C GLN A 89 4.45 -2.52 17.33
N GLU A 90 3.30 -2.80 16.73
CA GLU A 90 2.93 -4.17 16.35
C GLU A 90 3.72 -4.69 15.14
N LEU A 91 3.86 -3.87 14.09
CA LEU A 91 4.54 -4.26 12.85
C LEU A 91 6.07 -4.23 13.00
N SER A 92 6.61 -3.32 13.81
CA SER A 92 8.06 -3.19 14.02
C SER A 92 8.61 -4.17 15.06
N ALA A 93 7.76 -4.86 15.82
CA ALA A 93 8.20 -5.80 16.84
C ALA A 93 8.96 -7.00 16.24
N SER A 94 8.55 -7.49 15.07
CA SER A 94 9.31 -8.45 14.27
C SER A 94 8.77 -8.59 12.85
N PHE A 95 9.62 -8.96 11.90
CA PHE A 95 9.20 -9.30 10.54
C PHE A 95 8.22 -10.50 10.53
N GLY A 96 8.37 -11.44 11.46
CA GLY A 96 7.45 -12.57 11.60
C GLY A 96 6.03 -12.15 11.98
N ASN A 97 5.87 -11.10 12.80
CA ASN A 97 4.55 -10.57 13.13
C ASN A 97 3.89 -9.90 11.92
N PHE A 98 4.67 -9.12 11.16
CA PHE A 98 4.22 -8.53 9.90
C PHE A 98 3.73 -9.61 8.92
N LEU A 99 4.49 -10.69 8.73
CA LEU A 99 4.09 -11.79 7.86
C LEU A 99 2.76 -12.42 8.28
N LYS A 100 2.60 -12.74 9.57
CA LYS A 100 1.34 -13.31 10.08
C LYS A 100 0.14 -12.41 9.84
N VAL A 101 0.33 -11.09 9.93
CA VAL A 101 -0.72 -10.12 9.62
C VAL A 101 -1.11 -10.19 8.15
N VAL A 102 -0.13 -10.19 7.24
CA VAL A 102 -0.37 -10.28 5.79
C VAL A 102 -1.04 -11.62 5.44
N GLU A 103 -0.52 -12.74 5.94
CA GLU A 103 -1.06 -14.09 5.70
C GLU A 103 -2.52 -14.23 6.18
N ARG A 104 -2.85 -13.63 7.33
CA ARG A 104 -4.23 -13.59 7.83
C ARG A 104 -5.18 -12.91 6.85
N PHE A 105 -4.79 -11.79 6.25
CA PHE A 105 -5.63 -11.08 5.27
C PHE A 105 -5.67 -11.75 3.91
N LEU A 106 -4.61 -12.46 3.53
CA LEU A 106 -4.57 -13.26 2.30
C LEU A 106 -5.32 -14.59 2.42
N GLY A 107 -5.57 -15.07 3.65
CA GLY A 107 -6.19 -16.37 3.90
C GLY A 107 -5.28 -17.56 3.60
N GLY A 108 -3.95 -17.35 3.58
CA GLY A 108 -2.95 -18.37 3.26
C GLY A 108 -1.52 -17.91 3.51
N GLU A 109 -0.57 -18.84 3.50
CA GLU A 109 0.85 -18.55 3.69
C GLU A 109 1.42 -17.77 2.50
N VAL A 110 2.31 -16.81 2.78
CA VAL A 110 3.01 -16.03 1.74
C VAL A 110 4.10 -16.89 1.08
N ARG A 111 4.54 -17.97 1.74
CA ARG A 111 5.50 -18.96 1.23
C ARG A 111 4.87 -19.82 0.14
N GLY A 112 4.63 -19.25 -1.04
CA GLY A 112 4.07 -19.98 -2.17
C GLY A 112 3.74 -19.15 -3.41
N TRP A 113 3.99 -17.83 -3.38
CA TRP A 113 3.79 -16.91 -4.51
C TRP A 113 5.13 -16.51 -5.13
#